data_AF-A0A1I2J1S9-F1
#
_entry.id   AF-A0A1I2J1S9-F1
#
_cell.length_a   1.000
_cell.length_b   1.000
_cell.length_c   1.000
_cell.angle_alpha   90.00
_cell.angle_beta   90.00
_cell.angle_gamma   90.00
#
_symmetry.space_group_name_H-M   'P 1'
#
loop_
_entity.id
_entity.type
_entity.pdbx_description
1 polymer ?
#
loop_
_entity_poly.entity_id
_entity_poly.type
_entity_poly.pdbx_seq_one_letter_code
_entity_poly.pdbx_strand_id
1 'polypeptide(L)'
;MKTKILLILLIYFSHISQGQSIMDKKQFIEQIANKYNSYKEVSIKDRRFKHKDVQALIEKVKNNPLFQVSLLGKSIEGRDISLITLGTGQTKVLLWSQMHGDESTATMALFDIFNFFTQKDESDELKKDLLSKVTLYFIPMLNPDGAEVWKRRNAYEIDLNRDAIRLQSPEAMILKNIRDSINPEFGFNLHDQSIFYTVGNTPKPATISFLAPAFNYEKDINEVRGRAMKLIAELTETLYQFMPNQIAKYNDDFEPRAFGDNIQKWGTSVILIESGGYPNDPEKQYIRKMNFIALMTGIFSIAHQNWEKYQIAQYEAIPFNERLLKSLILRNLSLKKNNKDYKVDVAYLYSEIGIDNDRNFYYKNAIDEIGDLSIYYGYQEVDCVGMTGEEGKVYPKKFSSLQEIKKLNLRDLYKEGYTSVVLEKEKISEDFTTLGINILLNTDKRYKKVGSPLAAMGKNPDIVIRQNGKVRYVVINGFVQDMEKESNTILNSLIYR
;
A
#
# COMPACT_ATOMS: atom_id res chain seq x y z
N MET A 1 -18.60 28.78 -85.62
CA MET A 1 -19.03 27.36 -85.74
C MET A 1 -18.60 26.62 -84.49
N LYS A 2 -19.52 25.87 -83.87
CA LYS A 2 -19.42 25.31 -82.52
C LYS A 2 -18.38 24.18 -82.43
N THR A 3 -17.46 24.27 -81.47
CA THR A 3 -16.57 23.15 -81.09
C THR A 3 -17.10 22.56 -79.78
N LYS A 4 -17.55 21.30 -79.83
CA LYS A 4 -17.99 20.51 -78.67
C LYS A 4 -16.75 20.02 -77.91
N ILE A 5 -16.64 20.34 -76.62
CA ILE A 5 -15.67 19.76 -75.70
C ILE A 5 -16.36 18.60 -74.97
N LEU A 6 -15.76 17.41 -75.09
CA LEU A 6 -16.18 16.17 -74.43
C LEU A 6 -15.59 16.16 -73.02
N LEU A 7 -16.44 16.16 -71.99
CA LEU A 7 -16.04 15.97 -70.59
C LEU A 7 -15.93 14.46 -70.31
N ILE A 8 -14.74 13.98 -69.96
CA ILE A 8 -14.53 12.63 -69.42
C ILE A 8 -14.48 12.77 -67.90
N LEU A 9 -15.49 12.25 -67.21
CA LEU A 9 -15.49 12.04 -65.76
C LEU A 9 -14.77 10.72 -65.45
N LEU A 10 -13.60 10.82 -64.81
CA LEU A 10 -12.92 9.69 -64.16
C LEU A 10 -13.23 9.75 -62.66
N ILE A 11 -14.12 8.87 -62.21
CA ILE A 11 -14.42 8.66 -60.79
C ILE A 11 -13.37 7.71 -60.23
N TYR A 12 -12.44 8.22 -59.44
CA TYR A 12 -11.57 7.40 -58.59
C TYR A 12 -12.31 7.08 -57.29
N PHE A 13 -12.79 5.84 -57.15
CA PHE A 13 -13.17 5.29 -55.85
C PHE A 13 -11.89 4.87 -55.10
N SER A 14 -11.40 5.72 -54.20
CA SER A 14 -10.44 5.31 -53.18
C SER A 14 -11.21 4.59 -52.06
N HIS A 15 -11.14 3.26 -52.03
CA HIS A 15 -11.48 2.48 -50.84
C HIS A 15 -10.48 2.83 -49.73
N ILE A 16 -10.91 3.67 -48.78
CA ILE A 16 -10.24 3.81 -47.50
C ILE A 16 -10.65 2.58 -46.68
N SER A 17 -9.77 1.57 -46.61
CA SER A 17 -9.85 0.58 -45.55
C SER A 17 -9.53 1.27 -44.24
N GLN A 18 -10.56 1.59 -43.44
CA GLN A 18 -10.40 1.95 -42.04
C GLN A 18 -9.94 0.71 -41.28
N GLY A 19 -8.66 0.36 -41.38
CA GLY A 19 -8.01 -0.46 -40.36
C GLY A 19 -7.88 0.42 -39.13
N GLN A 20 -8.63 0.13 -38.07
CA GLN A 20 -8.35 0.72 -36.75
C GLN A 20 -6.92 0.34 -36.37
N SER A 21 -6.03 1.31 -36.27
CA SER A 21 -4.68 1.07 -35.75
C SER A 21 -4.80 0.61 -34.30
N ILE A 22 -4.12 -0.49 -33.95
CA ILE A 22 -4.01 -0.91 -32.55
C ILE A 22 -3.44 0.27 -31.75
N MET A 23 -4.07 0.55 -30.62
CA MET A 23 -3.72 1.64 -29.73
C MET A 23 -2.26 1.53 -29.28
N ASP A 24 -1.50 2.63 -29.38
CA ASP A 24 -0.12 2.65 -28.90
C ASP A 24 -0.05 2.66 -27.37
N LYS A 25 1.16 2.41 -26.80
CA LYS A 25 1.36 2.35 -25.34
C LYS A 25 0.88 3.61 -24.64
N LYS A 26 1.22 4.78 -25.17
CA LYS A 26 0.94 6.06 -24.51
C LYS A 26 -0.57 6.29 -24.45
N GLN A 27 -1.25 6.11 -25.58
CA GLN A 27 -2.71 6.19 -25.66
C GLN A 27 -3.39 5.20 -24.71
N PHE A 28 -2.88 3.96 -24.65
CA PHE A 28 -3.39 2.94 -23.75
C PHE A 28 -3.28 3.34 -22.28
N ILE A 29 -2.10 3.77 -21.84
CA ILE A 29 -1.88 4.18 -20.44
C ILE A 29 -2.72 5.40 -20.07
N GLU A 30 -2.78 6.41 -20.94
CA GLU A 30 -3.64 7.59 -20.71
C GLU A 30 -5.11 7.19 -20.58
N GLN A 31 -5.61 6.29 -21.45
CA GLN A 31 -7.00 5.84 -21.39
C GLN A 31 -7.29 5.09 -20.09
N ILE A 32 -6.50 4.07 -19.73
CA ILE A 32 -6.80 3.28 -18.53
C ILE A 32 -6.67 4.11 -17.25
N ALA A 33 -5.75 5.08 -17.23
CA ALA A 33 -5.60 5.99 -16.10
C ALA A 33 -6.80 6.95 -15.95
N ASN A 34 -7.34 7.45 -17.06
CA ASN A 34 -8.51 8.33 -17.09
C ASN A 34 -9.81 7.57 -16.76
N LYS A 35 -9.92 6.33 -17.24
CA LYS A 35 -11.11 5.48 -17.04
C LYS A 35 -11.05 4.56 -15.83
N TYR A 36 -9.97 4.59 -15.05
CA TYR A 36 -9.76 3.69 -13.92
C TYR A 36 -11.00 3.46 -13.02
N ASN A 37 -11.75 4.52 -12.73
CA ASN A 37 -12.95 4.41 -11.89
C ASN A 37 -14.06 3.50 -12.47
N SER A 38 -14.10 3.26 -13.80
CA SER A 38 -15.04 2.29 -14.39
C SER A 38 -14.56 0.84 -14.25
N TYR A 39 -13.25 0.63 -14.13
CA TYR A 39 -12.64 -0.69 -13.93
C TYR A 39 -12.57 -1.07 -12.45
N LYS A 40 -12.58 -0.09 -11.53
CA LYS A 40 -12.44 -0.33 -10.09
C LYS A 40 -13.56 -1.22 -9.53
N GLU A 41 -13.22 -2.36 -8.93
CA GLU A 41 -14.19 -3.20 -8.18
C GLU A 41 -14.70 -2.44 -6.95
N VAL A 42 -15.97 -2.09 -6.98
CA VAL A 42 -16.64 -1.21 -6.02
C VAL A 42 -16.99 -1.90 -4.70
N SER A 43 -17.05 -3.24 -4.67
CA SER A 43 -17.30 -3.97 -3.43
C SER A 43 -16.08 -4.01 -2.51
N ILE A 44 -14.88 -3.82 -3.04
CA ILE A 44 -13.65 -3.68 -2.25
C ILE A 44 -13.40 -2.20 -1.98
N LYS A 45 -13.84 -1.73 -0.81
CA LYS A 45 -13.63 -0.34 -0.36
C LYS A 45 -12.42 -0.20 0.54
N ASP A 46 -12.25 -1.18 1.42
CA ASP A 46 -11.23 -1.20 2.46
C ASP A 46 -10.22 -2.30 2.18
N ARG A 47 -8.97 -2.10 2.61
CA ARG A 47 -7.87 -3.03 2.32
C ARG A 47 -7.95 -4.32 3.14
N ARG A 48 -8.66 -4.33 4.27
CA ARG A 48 -8.78 -5.51 5.16
C ARG A 48 -10.00 -6.38 4.84
N PHE A 49 -10.11 -6.81 3.59
CA PHE A 49 -11.10 -7.81 3.16
C PHE A 49 -10.65 -9.23 3.51
N LYS A 50 -11.60 -10.17 3.54
CA LYS A 50 -11.38 -11.55 3.99
C LYS A 50 -11.46 -12.54 2.84
N HIS A 51 -11.08 -13.78 3.10
CA HIS A 51 -11.09 -14.84 2.09
C HIS A 51 -12.47 -15.00 1.43
N LYS A 52 -13.54 -14.95 2.23
CA LYS A 52 -14.92 -15.02 1.72
C LYS A 52 -15.26 -13.90 0.74
N ASP A 53 -14.74 -12.69 0.96
CA ASP A 53 -14.99 -11.54 0.07
C ASP A 53 -14.32 -11.78 -1.29
N VAL A 54 -13.10 -12.31 -1.28
CA VAL A 54 -12.37 -12.71 -2.50
C VAL A 54 -13.07 -13.86 -3.22
N GLN A 55 -13.51 -14.90 -2.51
CA GLN A 55 -14.22 -16.02 -3.13
C GLN A 55 -15.54 -15.59 -3.79
N ALA A 56 -16.27 -14.65 -3.18
CA ALA A 56 -17.47 -14.10 -3.79
C ALA A 56 -17.17 -13.39 -5.13
N LEU A 57 -16.03 -12.71 -5.24
CA LEU A 57 -15.58 -12.10 -6.49
C LEU A 57 -15.08 -13.13 -7.50
N ILE A 58 -14.38 -14.16 -7.06
CA ILE A 58 -13.92 -15.27 -7.92
C ILE A 58 -15.13 -15.98 -8.55
N GLU A 59 -16.20 -16.23 -7.79
CA GLU A 59 -17.41 -16.84 -8.36
C GLU A 59 -18.10 -15.92 -9.37
N LYS A 60 -18.02 -14.58 -9.24
CA LYS A 60 -18.47 -13.66 -10.30
C LYS A 60 -17.61 -13.80 -11.56
N VAL A 61 -16.28 -13.83 -11.41
CA VAL A 61 -15.33 -13.98 -12.52
C VAL A 61 -15.56 -15.29 -13.27
N LYS A 62 -15.79 -16.38 -12.53
CA LYS A 62 -16.06 -17.73 -13.06
C LYS A 62 -17.31 -17.80 -13.94
N ASN A 63 -18.29 -16.93 -13.73
CA ASN A 63 -19.50 -16.88 -14.57
C ASN A 63 -19.27 -16.20 -15.93
N ASN A 64 -18.09 -15.60 -16.16
CA ASN A 64 -17.75 -14.98 -17.42
C ASN A 64 -16.87 -15.94 -18.26
N PRO A 65 -17.27 -16.31 -19.49
CA PRO A 65 -16.56 -17.29 -20.32
C PRO A 65 -15.16 -16.84 -20.77
N LEU A 66 -14.82 -15.56 -20.57
CA LEU A 66 -13.48 -15.05 -20.84
C LEU A 66 -12.43 -15.65 -19.88
N PHE A 67 -12.84 -16.13 -18.70
CA PHE A 67 -11.93 -16.68 -17.70
C PHE A 67 -12.13 -18.18 -17.51
N GLN A 68 -11.03 -18.86 -17.21
CA GLN A 68 -11.05 -20.21 -16.66
C GLN A 68 -10.64 -20.14 -15.19
N VAL A 69 -11.53 -20.57 -14.29
CA VAL A 69 -11.26 -20.61 -12.85
C VAL A 69 -11.11 -22.07 -12.41
N SER A 70 -10.02 -22.38 -11.71
CA SER A 70 -9.77 -23.70 -11.14
C SER A 70 -9.30 -23.61 -9.68
N LEU A 71 -9.55 -24.66 -8.92
CA LEU A 71 -9.04 -24.80 -7.56
C LEU A 71 -7.63 -25.41 -7.61
N LEU A 72 -6.63 -24.72 -7.05
CA LEU A 72 -5.26 -25.26 -6.93
C LEU A 72 -5.10 -26.17 -5.71
N GLY A 73 -5.85 -25.90 -4.66
CA GLY A 73 -5.79 -26.64 -3.41
C GLY A 73 -6.39 -25.84 -2.26
N LYS A 74 -6.00 -26.20 -1.05
CA LYS A 74 -6.47 -25.57 0.19
C LYS A 74 -5.30 -25.16 1.07
N SER A 75 -5.47 -24.11 1.85
CA SER A 75 -4.56 -23.71 2.92
C SER A 75 -4.57 -24.70 4.08
N ILE A 76 -3.75 -24.44 5.10
CA ILE A 76 -3.69 -25.24 6.34
C ILE A 76 -5.07 -25.38 7.01
N GLU A 77 -5.83 -24.29 7.12
CA GLU A 77 -7.17 -24.30 7.71
C GLU A 77 -8.27 -24.71 6.72
N GLY A 78 -7.91 -25.16 5.51
CA GLY A 78 -8.85 -25.70 4.54
C GLY A 78 -9.53 -24.67 3.63
N ARG A 79 -9.07 -23.42 3.61
CA ARG A 79 -9.59 -22.35 2.74
C ARG A 79 -9.09 -22.52 1.30
N ASP A 80 -9.97 -22.32 0.34
CA ASP A 80 -9.68 -22.53 -1.08
C ASP A 80 -8.66 -21.54 -1.64
N ILE A 81 -7.71 -22.05 -2.42
CA ILE A 81 -6.74 -21.24 -3.19
C ILE A 81 -7.02 -21.47 -4.67
N SER A 82 -7.45 -20.42 -5.36
CA SER A 82 -7.93 -20.51 -6.74
C SER A 82 -6.92 -19.93 -7.74
N LEU A 83 -6.91 -20.50 -8.94
CA LEU A 83 -6.25 -19.97 -10.12
C LEU A 83 -7.30 -19.38 -11.06
N ILE A 84 -7.03 -18.18 -11.57
CA ILE A 84 -7.81 -17.56 -12.65
C ILE A 84 -6.89 -17.47 -13.87
N THR A 85 -7.30 -18.07 -14.98
CA THR A 85 -6.57 -18.04 -16.25
C THR A 85 -7.30 -17.19 -17.26
N LEU A 86 -6.56 -16.38 -18.01
CA LEU A 86 -7.09 -15.45 -19.00
C LEU A 86 -6.16 -15.36 -20.23
N GLY A 87 -6.73 -15.45 -21.42
CA GLY A 87 -5.97 -15.39 -22.69
C GLY A 87 -5.54 -16.75 -23.22
N THR A 88 -4.94 -16.74 -24.40
CA THR A 88 -4.56 -17.95 -25.16
C THR A 88 -3.19 -17.83 -25.83
N GLY A 89 -2.48 -16.73 -25.60
CA GLY A 89 -1.20 -16.48 -26.22
C GLY A 89 -0.06 -17.32 -25.66
N GLN A 90 1.01 -17.45 -26.44
CA GLN A 90 2.13 -18.35 -26.13
C GLN A 90 2.95 -17.92 -24.90
N THR A 91 3.07 -16.60 -24.66
CA THR A 91 3.86 -16.07 -23.54
C THR A 91 3.05 -16.17 -22.26
N LYS A 92 3.53 -16.92 -21.27
CA LYS A 92 2.84 -17.18 -20.01
C LYS A 92 3.35 -16.23 -18.93
N VAL A 93 2.40 -15.65 -18.20
CA VAL A 93 2.71 -14.72 -17.11
C VAL A 93 1.99 -15.19 -15.85
N LEU A 94 2.76 -15.41 -14.77
CA LEU A 94 2.22 -15.77 -13.45
C LEU A 94 2.15 -14.54 -12.56
N LEU A 95 1.00 -14.28 -11.95
CA LEU A 95 0.80 -13.19 -11.00
C LEU A 95 0.26 -13.78 -9.70
N TRP A 96 0.95 -13.56 -8.59
CA TRP A 96 0.47 -14.03 -7.29
C TRP A 96 0.54 -12.89 -6.27
N SER A 97 -0.49 -12.83 -5.43
CA SER A 97 -0.66 -11.79 -4.43
C SER A 97 -1.02 -12.41 -3.08
N GLN A 98 -0.84 -11.62 -2.01
CA GLN A 98 -1.08 -12.02 -0.63
C GLN A 98 -0.45 -13.36 -0.26
N MET A 99 0.84 -13.56 -0.60
CA MET A 99 1.61 -14.63 0.04
C MET A 99 1.87 -14.30 1.52
N HIS A 100 1.90 -13.00 1.83
CA HIS A 100 1.69 -12.50 3.18
C HIS A 100 0.24 -12.03 3.30
N GLY A 101 -0.46 -12.43 4.35
CA GLY A 101 -1.90 -12.21 4.46
C GLY A 101 -2.32 -10.75 4.64
N ASP A 102 -1.45 -9.92 5.22
CA ASP A 102 -1.64 -8.49 5.49
C ASP A 102 -1.25 -7.58 4.31
N GLU A 103 -0.93 -8.14 3.14
CA GLU A 103 -0.41 -7.41 1.98
C GLU A 103 -1.42 -7.41 0.81
N SER A 104 -2.55 -6.75 1.01
CA SER A 104 -3.74 -6.90 0.16
C SER A 104 -3.84 -5.96 -1.04
N THR A 105 -2.93 -5.00 -1.19
CA THR A 105 -3.06 -3.89 -2.15
C THR A 105 -3.20 -4.38 -3.58
N ALA A 106 -2.30 -5.27 -3.99
CA ALA A 106 -2.27 -5.76 -5.35
C ALA A 106 -3.43 -6.72 -5.64
N THR A 107 -3.92 -7.49 -4.65
CA THR A 107 -5.12 -8.32 -4.80
C THR A 107 -6.32 -7.47 -5.20
N MET A 108 -6.48 -6.27 -4.64
CA MET A 108 -7.53 -5.34 -5.07
C MET A 108 -7.36 -4.94 -6.54
N ALA A 109 -6.13 -4.65 -6.97
CA ALA A 109 -5.84 -4.27 -8.35
C ALA A 109 -6.06 -5.43 -9.35
N LEU A 110 -5.86 -6.69 -8.94
CA LEU A 110 -6.16 -7.84 -9.81
C LEU A 110 -7.65 -7.91 -10.18
N PHE A 111 -8.55 -7.60 -9.24
CA PHE A 111 -9.98 -7.52 -9.55
C PHE A 111 -10.32 -6.34 -10.48
N ASP A 112 -9.58 -5.24 -10.41
CA ASP A 112 -9.74 -4.13 -11.35
C ASP A 112 -9.29 -4.53 -12.77
N ILE A 113 -8.26 -5.37 -12.88
CA ILE A 113 -7.81 -5.94 -14.16
C ILE A 113 -8.89 -6.85 -14.76
N PHE A 114 -9.53 -7.69 -13.95
CA PHE A 114 -10.62 -8.54 -14.44
C PHE A 114 -11.80 -7.70 -14.97
N ASN A 115 -12.13 -6.62 -14.27
CA ASN A 115 -13.15 -5.67 -14.73
C ASN A 115 -12.73 -4.96 -16.02
N PHE A 116 -11.46 -4.56 -16.17
CA PHE A 116 -10.95 -4.01 -17.43
C PHE A 116 -11.16 -4.94 -18.62
N PHE A 117 -10.83 -6.23 -18.47
CA PHE A 117 -10.96 -7.20 -19.55
C PHE A 117 -12.41 -7.57 -19.89
N THR A 118 -13.34 -7.39 -18.96
CA THR A 118 -14.77 -7.72 -19.16
C THR A 118 -15.61 -6.53 -19.60
N GLN A 119 -15.20 -5.31 -19.24
CA GLN A 119 -15.87 -4.10 -19.68
C GLN A 119 -15.75 -3.96 -21.19
N LYS A 120 -16.87 -3.69 -21.87
CA LYS A 120 -16.86 -3.36 -23.31
C LYS A 120 -16.59 -1.87 -23.48
N ASP A 121 -15.54 -1.54 -24.23
CA ASP A 121 -15.17 -0.15 -24.52
C ASP A 121 -14.26 -0.07 -25.77
N GLU A 122 -13.70 1.11 -26.06
CA GLU A 122 -12.83 1.33 -27.22
C GLU A 122 -11.51 0.56 -27.18
N SER A 123 -11.15 -0.07 -26.04
CA SER A 123 -9.98 -0.94 -25.93
C SER A 123 -10.28 -2.40 -26.31
N ASP A 124 -11.48 -2.75 -26.77
CA ASP A 124 -11.86 -4.15 -27.04
C ASP A 124 -10.90 -4.86 -28.04
N GLU A 125 -10.47 -4.18 -29.10
CA GLU A 125 -9.49 -4.74 -30.04
C GLU A 125 -8.11 -4.90 -29.41
N LEU A 126 -7.68 -3.95 -28.57
CA LEU A 126 -6.44 -4.07 -27.82
C LEU A 126 -6.50 -5.23 -26.81
N LYS A 127 -7.62 -5.42 -26.10
CA LYS A 127 -7.81 -6.53 -25.17
C LYS A 127 -7.65 -7.86 -25.89
N LYS A 128 -8.29 -8.05 -27.05
CA LYS A 128 -8.14 -9.26 -27.86
C LYS A 128 -6.70 -9.46 -28.32
N ASP A 129 -6.04 -8.40 -28.78
CA ASP A 129 -4.65 -8.44 -29.20
C ASP A 129 -3.73 -8.90 -28.05
N LEU A 130 -3.85 -8.28 -26.86
CA LEU A 130 -3.10 -8.68 -25.67
C LEU A 130 -3.33 -10.15 -25.35
N LEU A 131 -4.59 -10.58 -25.23
CA LEU A 131 -4.95 -11.95 -24.86
C LEU A 131 -4.58 -13.00 -25.92
N SER A 132 -4.35 -12.60 -27.17
CA SER A 132 -3.83 -13.49 -28.22
C SER A 132 -2.31 -13.71 -28.12
N LYS A 133 -1.59 -12.82 -27.43
CA LYS A 133 -0.11 -12.84 -27.29
C LYS A 133 0.34 -13.37 -25.94
N VAL A 134 -0.45 -13.13 -24.88
CA VAL A 134 -0.17 -13.63 -23.54
C VAL A 134 -1.26 -14.55 -22.99
N THR A 135 -0.87 -15.49 -22.15
CA THR A 135 -1.76 -16.20 -21.23
C THR A 135 -1.39 -15.81 -19.80
N LEU A 136 -2.36 -15.27 -19.06
CA LEU A 136 -2.21 -14.73 -17.71
C LEU A 136 -2.76 -15.72 -16.69
N TYR A 137 -1.98 -16.00 -15.66
CA TYR A 137 -2.30 -16.92 -14.56
C TYR A 137 -2.28 -16.16 -13.24
N PHE A 138 -3.43 -15.97 -12.62
CA PHE A 138 -3.57 -15.19 -11.39
C PHE A 138 -3.87 -16.09 -10.19
N ILE A 139 -3.13 -15.88 -9.10
CA ILE A 139 -3.44 -16.40 -7.76
C ILE A 139 -3.76 -15.18 -6.88
N PRO A 140 -5.03 -14.78 -6.76
CA PRO A 140 -5.37 -13.52 -6.10
C PRO A 140 -5.07 -13.49 -4.59
N MET A 141 -5.09 -14.64 -3.93
CA MET A 141 -4.83 -14.77 -2.50
C MET A 141 -4.17 -16.12 -2.21
N LEU A 142 -2.85 -16.12 -2.03
CA LEU A 142 -2.08 -17.35 -1.78
C LEU A 142 -2.13 -17.80 -0.31
N ASN A 143 -2.14 -16.86 0.64
CA ASN A 143 -2.20 -17.11 2.08
C ASN A 143 -3.55 -16.65 2.67
N PRO A 144 -4.65 -17.38 2.42
CA PRO A 144 -5.96 -16.99 2.90
C PRO A 144 -6.09 -17.08 4.43
N ASP A 145 -5.27 -17.91 5.09
CA ASP A 145 -5.29 -18.06 6.55
C ASP A 145 -4.71 -16.83 7.24
N GLY A 146 -3.56 -16.35 6.76
CA GLY A 146 -2.99 -15.09 7.23
C GLY A 146 -3.90 -13.89 6.93
N ALA A 147 -4.54 -13.87 5.76
CA ALA A 147 -5.44 -12.78 5.37
C ALA A 147 -6.69 -12.71 6.27
N GLU A 148 -7.20 -13.86 6.71
CA GLU A 148 -8.38 -13.92 7.60
C GLU A 148 -8.13 -13.18 8.92
N VAL A 149 -6.89 -13.15 9.41
CA VAL A 149 -6.50 -12.49 10.67
C VAL A 149 -5.50 -11.35 10.49
N TRP A 150 -5.38 -10.81 9.28
CA TRP A 150 -4.50 -9.69 8.93
C TRP A 150 -3.05 -9.86 9.44
N LYS A 151 -2.44 -11.01 9.12
CA LYS A 151 -1.05 -11.33 9.47
C LYS A 151 -0.24 -11.73 8.25
N ARG A 152 1.05 -11.41 8.32
CA ARG A 152 2.07 -11.85 7.37
C ARG A 152 2.14 -13.37 7.19
N ARG A 153 2.16 -14.12 8.28
CA ARG A 153 2.42 -15.57 8.28
C ARG A 153 1.13 -16.37 8.10
N ASN A 154 1.24 -17.64 7.71
CA ASN A 154 0.09 -18.54 7.62
C ASN A 154 -0.35 -19.05 9.01
N ALA A 155 -1.31 -19.99 9.05
CA ALA A 155 -1.84 -20.53 10.31
C ALA A 155 -0.80 -21.22 11.24
N TYR A 156 0.31 -21.71 10.68
CA TYR A 156 1.42 -22.28 11.47
C TYR A 156 2.52 -21.26 11.79
N GLU A 157 2.27 -19.97 11.58
CA GLU A 157 3.26 -18.90 11.73
C GLU A 157 4.49 -19.12 10.81
N ILE A 158 4.32 -19.81 9.68
CA ILE A 158 5.35 -19.92 8.63
C ILE A 158 5.26 -18.69 7.74
N ASP A 159 6.40 -18.05 7.50
CA ASP A 159 6.54 -17.03 6.46
C ASP A 159 6.71 -17.77 5.13
N LEU A 160 5.68 -17.72 4.28
CA LEU A 160 5.69 -18.41 2.99
C LEU A 160 6.88 -17.97 2.13
N ASN A 161 7.30 -16.70 2.23
CA ASN A 161 8.45 -16.16 1.51
C ASN A 161 9.78 -16.49 2.20
N ARG A 162 9.81 -17.49 3.09
CA ARG A 162 10.99 -18.16 3.63
C ARG A 162 10.90 -19.68 3.54
N ASP A 163 9.95 -20.20 2.76
CA ASP A 163 9.68 -21.65 2.64
C ASP A 163 9.88 -22.20 1.21
N ALA A 164 10.49 -21.44 0.29
CA ALA A 164 10.63 -21.84 -1.11
C ALA A 164 11.54 -23.06 -1.35
N ILE A 165 12.38 -23.41 -0.36
CA ILE A 165 13.29 -24.57 -0.43
C ILE A 165 12.68 -25.81 0.23
N ARG A 166 12.03 -25.64 1.39
CA ARG A 166 11.50 -26.78 2.17
C ARG A 166 10.07 -27.13 1.80
N LEU A 167 9.30 -26.16 1.30
CA LEU A 167 7.91 -26.34 0.85
C LEU A 167 7.06 -27.06 1.92
N GLN A 168 7.18 -26.63 3.17
CA GLN A 168 6.48 -27.26 4.30
C GLN A 168 5.00 -26.91 4.32
N SER A 169 4.64 -25.74 3.81
CA SER A 169 3.26 -25.29 3.79
C SER A 169 2.52 -25.76 2.52
N PRO A 170 1.21 -26.07 2.60
CA PRO A 170 0.43 -26.39 1.41
C PRO A 170 0.40 -25.22 0.42
N GLU A 171 0.38 -23.98 0.90
CA GLU A 171 0.43 -22.79 0.05
C GLU A 171 1.75 -22.69 -0.73
N ALA A 172 2.88 -22.98 -0.08
CA ALA A 172 4.20 -23.01 -0.71
C ALA A 172 4.28 -24.11 -1.79
N MET A 173 3.79 -25.32 -1.49
CA MET A 173 3.71 -26.40 -2.47
C MET A 173 2.81 -26.04 -3.65
N ILE A 174 1.66 -25.41 -3.41
CA ILE A 174 0.75 -24.95 -4.45
C ILE A 174 1.46 -23.99 -5.41
N LEU A 175 2.13 -22.95 -4.89
CA LEU A 175 2.84 -21.98 -5.72
C LEU A 175 3.98 -22.64 -6.52
N LYS A 176 4.74 -23.55 -5.90
CA LYS A 176 5.81 -24.28 -6.61
C LYS A 176 5.25 -25.14 -7.75
N ASN A 177 4.22 -25.93 -7.46
CA ASN A 177 3.64 -26.88 -8.41
C ASN A 177 3.01 -26.16 -9.60
N ILE A 178 2.26 -25.07 -9.37
CA ILE A 178 1.68 -24.32 -10.47
C ILE A 178 2.77 -23.69 -11.31
N ARG A 179 3.77 -23.03 -10.69
CA ARG A 179 4.90 -22.43 -11.42
C ARG A 179 5.62 -23.44 -12.31
N ASP A 180 5.89 -24.65 -11.80
CA ASP A 180 6.56 -25.69 -12.58
C ASP A 180 5.69 -26.21 -13.73
N SER A 181 4.39 -26.39 -13.47
CA SER A 181 3.43 -26.87 -14.46
C SER A 181 3.26 -25.90 -15.63
N ILE A 182 3.12 -24.60 -15.33
CA ILE A 182 2.96 -23.58 -16.37
C ILE A 182 4.28 -23.17 -17.01
N ASN A 183 5.39 -23.19 -16.26
CA ASN A 183 6.73 -22.72 -16.64
C ASN A 183 6.70 -21.31 -17.29
N PRO A 184 6.37 -20.25 -16.53
CA PRO A 184 6.12 -18.93 -17.09
C PRO A 184 7.42 -18.20 -17.45
N GLU A 185 7.39 -17.43 -18.54
CA GLU A 185 8.47 -16.55 -18.95
C GLU A 185 8.62 -15.34 -18.02
N PHE A 186 7.50 -14.82 -17.51
CA PHE A 186 7.43 -13.68 -16.59
C PHE A 186 6.58 -13.98 -15.36
N GLY A 187 6.96 -13.37 -14.23
CA GLY A 187 6.24 -13.49 -12.96
C GLY A 187 6.07 -12.14 -12.29
N PHE A 188 4.91 -11.88 -11.69
CA PHE A 188 4.68 -10.73 -10.81
C PHE A 188 4.49 -11.20 -9.38
N ASN A 189 5.46 -10.84 -8.54
CA ASN A 189 5.46 -11.12 -7.11
C ASN A 189 4.93 -9.90 -6.35
N LEU A 190 3.70 -9.99 -5.85
CA LEU A 190 2.96 -8.81 -5.40
C LEU A 190 2.90 -8.75 -3.87
N HIS A 191 3.52 -7.71 -3.30
CA HIS A 191 3.71 -7.49 -1.87
C HIS A 191 3.29 -6.07 -1.45
N ASP A 192 3.24 -5.88 -0.14
CA ASP A 192 3.20 -4.56 0.49
C ASP A 192 4.44 -4.38 1.37
N GLN A 193 4.97 -3.16 1.42
CA GLN A 193 6.00 -2.76 2.36
C GLN A 193 5.45 -1.80 3.42
N SER A 194 6.24 -1.56 4.47
CA SER A 194 5.92 -0.54 5.46
C SER A 194 5.70 0.83 4.81
N ILE A 195 4.71 1.59 5.28
CA ILE A 195 4.50 2.97 4.83
C ILE A 195 5.67 3.90 5.24
N PHE A 196 6.59 3.43 6.09
CA PHE A 196 7.69 4.23 6.62
C PHE A 196 8.96 4.23 5.75
N TYR A 197 8.88 3.65 4.55
CA TYR A 197 9.97 3.71 3.57
C TYR A 197 9.94 5.01 2.76
N THR A 198 11.12 5.55 2.49
CA THR A 198 11.39 6.71 1.64
C THR A 198 12.09 6.29 0.34
N VAL A 199 12.01 7.14 -0.67
CA VAL A 199 12.84 7.03 -1.87
C VAL A 199 14.23 7.57 -1.54
N GLY A 200 15.20 6.68 -1.34
CA GLY A 200 16.53 7.03 -0.85
C GLY A 200 16.46 7.94 0.39
N ASN A 201 17.37 8.91 0.44
CA ASN A 201 17.45 9.92 1.50
C ASN A 201 16.62 11.16 1.15
N THR A 202 15.33 10.97 0.85
CA THR A 202 14.40 12.07 0.54
C THR A 202 13.17 11.99 1.42
N PRO A 203 12.41 13.09 1.62
CA PRO A 203 11.16 13.05 2.39
C PRO A 203 10.01 12.36 1.64
N LYS A 204 10.23 11.86 0.41
CA LYS A 204 9.17 11.26 -0.40
C LYS A 204 8.99 9.80 0.00
N PRO A 205 7.75 9.34 0.27
CA PRO A 205 7.52 7.94 0.55
C PRO A 205 7.85 7.09 -0.68
N ALA A 206 8.41 5.91 -0.46
CA ALA A 206 8.49 4.88 -1.47
C ALA A 206 7.09 4.25 -1.63
N THR A 207 6.26 4.86 -2.48
CA THR A 207 4.88 4.41 -2.71
C THR A 207 4.85 3.07 -3.44
N ILE A 208 5.73 2.88 -4.42
CA ILE A 208 6.01 1.59 -5.04
C ILE A 208 7.52 1.36 -5.01
N SER A 209 7.97 0.20 -4.53
CA SER A 209 9.33 -0.27 -4.80
C SER A 209 9.31 -1.45 -5.76
N PHE A 210 10.27 -1.50 -6.67
CA PHE A 210 10.45 -2.63 -7.57
C PHE A 210 11.69 -3.45 -7.21
N LEU A 211 11.67 -4.74 -7.53
CA LEU A 211 12.87 -5.57 -7.48
C LEU A 211 12.84 -6.61 -8.61
N ALA A 212 13.97 -6.73 -9.32
CA ALA A 212 14.31 -7.92 -10.09
C ALA A 212 15.15 -8.81 -9.16
N PRO A 213 14.56 -9.87 -8.55
CA PRO A 213 15.22 -10.64 -7.51
C PRO A 213 16.59 -11.14 -7.93
N ALA A 214 17.54 -11.20 -6.99
CA ALA A 214 18.79 -11.89 -7.23
C ALA A 214 18.55 -13.40 -7.31
N PHE A 215 19.39 -14.14 -8.05
CA PHE A 215 19.34 -15.61 -8.09
C PHE A 215 20.56 -16.27 -7.41
N ASN A 216 21.51 -15.45 -6.96
CA ASN A 216 22.72 -15.82 -6.23
C ASN A 216 23.24 -14.65 -5.38
N TYR A 217 24.19 -14.93 -4.48
CA TYR A 217 24.75 -13.94 -3.55
C TYR A 217 25.56 -12.85 -4.26
N GLU A 218 26.18 -13.17 -5.39
CA GLU A 218 26.96 -12.24 -6.22
C GLU A 218 26.07 -11.24 -6.94
N LYS A 219 24.74 -11.47 -6.96
CA LYS A 219 23.75 -10.65 -7.66
C LYS A 219 24.10 -10.53 -9.14
N ASP A 220 24.45 -11.66 -9.77
CA ASP A 220 24.73 -11.70 -11.19
C ASP A 220 23.50 -11.31 -12.02
N ILE A 221 23.75 -10.90 -13.26
CA ILE A 221 22.71 -10.56 -14.23
C ILE A 221 22.81 -11.52 -15.40
N ASN A 222 21.95 -12.54 -15.38
CA ASN A 222 21.73 -13.40 -16.53
C ASN A 222 20.58 -12.85 -17.39
N GLU A 223 20.26 -13.51 -18.51
CA GLU A 223 19.17 -13.09 -19.40
C GLU A 223 17.82 -12.99 -18.67
N VAL A 224 17.51 -13.95 -17.78
CA VAL A 224 16.24 -14.00 -17.05
C VAL A 224 16.09 -12.78 -16.13
N ARG A 225 17.13 -12.42 -15.38
CA ARG A 225 17.10 -11.25 -14.48
C ARG A 225 17.16 -9.96 -15.28
N GLY A 226 17.94 -9.93 -16.36
CA GLY A 226 18.02 -8.80 -17.28
C GLY A 226 16.66 -8.45 -17.90
N ARG A 227 15.85 -9.44 -18.31
CA ARG A 227 14.48 -9.20 -18.79
C ARG A 227 13.60 -8.52 -17.74
N ALA A 228 13.65 -9.01 -16.49
CA ALA A 228 12.90 -8.40 -15.38
C ALA A 228 13.35 -6.95 -15.12
N MET A 229 14.66 -6.69 -15.09
CA MET A 229 15.20 -5.34 -14.91
C MET A 229 14.74 -4.38 -16.01
N LYS A 230 14.80 -4.80 -17.28
CA LYS A 230 14.33 -3.99 -18.41
C LYS A 230 12.83 -3.70 -18.34
N LEU A 231 12.02 -4.69 -17.97
CA LEU A 231 10.59 -4.46 -17.78
C LEU A 231 10.35 -3.48 -16.62
N ILE A 232 11.04 -3.61 -15.50
CA ILE A 232 10.94 -2.66 -14.37
C ILE A 232 11.34 -1.24 -14.78
N ALA A 233 12.35 -1.08 -15.63
CA ALA A 233 12.71 0.24 -16.15
C ALA A 233 11.53 0.90 -16.90
N GLU A 234 10.80 0.13 -17.71
CA GLU A 234 9.58 0.60 -18.37
C GLU A 234 8.43 0.92 -17.40
N LEU A 235 8.19 0.04 -16.43
CA LEU A 235 7.18 0.26 -15.40
C LEU A 235 7.47 1.55 -14.63
N THR A 236 8.74 1.78 -14.30
CA THR A 236 9.19 2.97 -13.58
C THR A 236 8.98 4.24 -14.40
N GLU A 237 9.40 4.26 -15.67
CA GLU A 237 9.15 5.39 -16.57
C GLU A 237 7.66 5.73 -16.68
N THR A 238 6.82 4.69 -16.78
CA THR A 238 5.37 4.86 -16.93
C THR A 238 4.75 5.43 -15.66
N LEU A 239 5.08 4.86 -14.50
CA LEU A 239 4.53 5.29 -13.22
C LEU A 239 5.07 6.66 -12.76
N TYR A 240 6.26 7.06 -13.19
CA TYR A 240 6.83 8.36 -12.87
C TYR A 240 5.91 9.52 -13.34
N GLN A 241 5.11 9.29 -14.38
CA GLN A 241 4.10 10.25 -14.88
C GLN A 241 2.98 10.53 -13.87
N PHE A 242 2.69 9.58 -12.96
CA PHE A 242 1.60 9.67 -12.00
C PHE A 242 2.08 9.96 -10.58
N MET A 243 3.27 9.46 -10.23
CA MET A 243 3.85 9.56 -8.89
C MET A 243 5.36 9.90 -8.94
N PRO A 244 5.71 11.10 -9.46
CA PRO A 244 7.11 11.48 -9.61
C PRO A 244 7.84 11.46 -8.26
N ASN A 245 9.05 10.89 -8.26
CA ASN A 245 9.94 10.78 -7.10
C ASN A 245 9.38 9.95 -5.93
N GLN A 246 8.46 9.01 -6.18
CA GLN A 246 7.91 8.09 -5.16
C GLN A 246 8.10 6.61 -5.53
N ILE A 247 9.03 6.33 -6.46
CA ILE A 247 9.37 4.99 -6.91
C ILE A 247 10.79 4.68 -6.46
N ALA A 248 10.99 3.48 -5.91
CA ALA A 248 12.29 3.01 -5.44
C ALA A 248 12.61 1.59 -5.93
N LYS A 249 13.84 1.14 -5.71
CA LYS A 249 14.22 -0.27 -5.67
C LYS A 249 14.06 -0.80 -4.26
N TYR A 250 13.54 -2.01 -4.11
CA TYR A 250 13.64 -2.73 -2.85
C TYR A 250 15.07 -3.28 -2.69
N ASN A 251 15.49 -3.57 -1.45
CA ASN A 251 16.76 -4.25 -1.20
C ASN A 251 16.84 -5.54 -2.04
N ASP A 252 17.97 -5.74 -2.70
CA ASP A 252 18.22 -6.84 -3.66
C ASP A 252 19.17 -7.91 -3.14
N ASP A 253 19.37 -7.99 -1.81
CA ASP A 253 20.11 -9.07 -1.17
C ASP A 253 19.44 -10.41 -1.45
N PHE A 254 20.24 -11.39 -1.86
CA PHE A 254 19.76 -12.72 -2.14
C PHE A 254 19.31 -13.43 -0.87
N GLU A 255 18.03 -13.78 -0.79
CA GLU A 255 17.43 -14.61 0.24
C GLU A 255 17.10 -15.98 -0.38
N PRO A 256 17.97 -17.00 -0.18
CA PRO A 256 17.84 -18.30 -0.85
C PRO A 256 16.55 -19.06 -0.49
N ARG A 257 15.79 -18.60 0.52
CA ARG A 257 14.53 -19.20 0.94
C ARG A 257 13.30 -18.48 0.38
N ALA A 258 13.46 -17.33 -0.27
CA ALA A 258 12.37 -16.54 -0.82
C ALA A 258 11.86 -17.11 -2.15
N PHE A 259 10.56 -16.99 -2.39
CA PHE A 259 9.95 -17.46 -3.65
C PHE A 259 10.33 -16.58 -4.82
N GLY A 260 10.45 -15.25 -4.64
CA GLY A 260 10.89 -14.34 -5.70
C GLY A 260 12.23 -14.76 -6.30
N ASP A 261 13.24 -14.89 -5.44
CA ASP A 261 14.60 -15.29 -5.77
C ASP A 261 14.67 -16.70 -6.40
N ASN A 262 13.92 -17.66 -5.85
CA ASN A 262 13.91 -19.01 -6.38
C ASN A 262 13.15 -19.14 -7.70
N ILE A 263 12.01 -18.47 -7.88
CA ILE A 263 11.28 -18.46 -9.16
C ILE A 263 12.12 -17.77 -10.24
N GLN A 264 12.85 -16.72 -9.87
CA GLN A 264 13.87 -16.09 -10.71
C GLN A 264 14.96 -17.08 -11.11
N LYS A 265 15.53 -17.78 -10.14
CA LYS A 265 16.55 -18.82 -10.33
C LYS A 265 16.05 -20.01 -11.17
N TRP A 266 14.78 -20.37 -11.05
CA TRP A 266 14.16 -21.46 -11.80
C TRP A 266 13.83 -21.08 -13.25
N GLY A 267 14.06 -19.83 -13.67
CA GLY A 267 14.02 -19.40 -15.06
C GLY A 267 12.88 -18.47 -15.44
N THR A 268 12.09 -18.00 -14.47
CA THR A 268 11.01 -17.03 -14.70
C THR A 268 11.52 -15.62 -14.44
N SER A 269 11.26 -14.66 -15.32
CA SER A 269 11.68 -13.26 -15.12
C SER A 269 10.73 -12.59 -14.12
N VAL A 270 11.13 -12.48 -12.85
CA VAL A 270 10.27 -12.01 -11.75
C VAL A 270 10.38 -10.50 -11.56
N ILE A 271 9.21 -9.85 -11.52
CA ILE A 271 9.01 -8.46 -11.19
C ILE A 271 8.33 -8.45 -9.83
N LEU A 272 9.08 -8.08 -8.80
CA LEU A 272 8.54 -7.90 -7.47
C LEU A 272 8.09 -6.44 -7.32
N ILE A 273 6.85 -6.25 -6.85
CA ILE A 273 6.24 -4.95 -6.57
C ILE A 273 5.90 -4.88 -5.08
N GLU A 274 6.44 -3.88 -4.40
CA GLU A 274 6.17 -3.57 -2.99
C GLU A 274 5.31 -2.32 -2.87
N SER A 275 4.09 -2.48 -2.34
CA SER A 275 3.13 -1.38 -2.13
C SER A 275 3.33 -0.71 -0.76
N GLY A 276 3.96 0.46 -0.74
CA GLY A 276 4.28 1.20 0.47
C GLY A 276 3.17 2.12 0.95
N GLY A 277 3.52 3.38 1.19
CA GLY A 277 2.61 4.42 1.66
C GLY A 277 2.44 5.57 0.69
N TYR A 278 1.30 6.24 0.77
CA TYR A 278 1.01 7.49 0.08
C TYR A 278 0.22 8.41 1.02
N PRO A 279 0.49 9.74 1.04
CA PRO A 279 -0.19 10.64 1.96
C PRO A 279 -1.72 10.56 1.84
N ASN A 280 -2.41 10.48 2.99
CA ASN A 280 -3.87 10.41 3.08
C ASN A 280 -4.54 9.24 2.34
N ASP A 281 -3.83 8.12 2.15
CA ASP A 281 -4.36 6.92 1.50
C ASP A 281 -4.32 5.67 2.42
N PRO A 282 -5.00 5.69 3.59
CA PRO A 282 -4.95 4.56 4.53
C PRO A 282 -5.49 3.27 3.91
N GLU A 283 -6.55 3.33 3.11
CA GLU A 283 -7.10 2.16 2.42
C GLU A 283 -6.37 1.80 1.12
N LYS A 284 -5.22 2.44 0.84
CA LYS A 284 -4.33 2.17 -0.30
C LYS A 284 -5.04 2.22 -1.66
N GLN A 285 -6.05 3.08 -1.82
CA GLN A 285 -6.87 3.17 -3.02
C GLN A 285 -6.15 3.86 -4.18
N TYR A 286 -5.28 4.84 -3.88
CA TYR A 286 -4.39 5.42 -4.88
C TYR A 286 -3.29 4.41 -5.25
N ILE A 287 -2.71 3.71 -4.27
CA ILE A 287 -1.68 2.69 -4.52
C ILE A 287 -2.24 1.49 -5.30
N ARG A 288 -3.51 1.10 -5.06
CA ARG A 288 -4.25 0.13 -5.88
C ARG A 288 -4.31 0.56 -7.35
N LYS A 289 -4.61 1.84 -7.61
CA LYS A 289 -4.58 2.40 -8.99
C LYS A 289 -3.19 2.29 -9.60
N MET A 290 -2.14 2.57 -8.83
CA MET A 290 -0.76 2.48 -9.32
C MET A 290 -0.37 1.03 -9.63
N ASN A 291 -0.76 0.06 -8.79
CA ASN A 291 -0.59 -1.36 -9.08
C ASN A 291 -1.34 -1.77 -10.36
N PHE A 292 -2.59 -1.33 -10.54
CA PHE A 292 -3.36 -1.57 -11.76
C PHE A 292 -2.62 -1.04 -13.00
N ILE A 293 -2.16 0.21 -12.97
CA ILE A 293 -1.41 0.80 -14.10
C ILE A 293 -0.10 0.05 -14.33
N ALA A 294 0.65 -0.30 -13.28
CA ALA A 294 1.91 -1.04 -13.39
C ALA A 294 1.70 -2.40 -14.04
N LEU A 295 0.71 -3.16 -13.58
CA LEU A 295 0.40 -4.49 -14.10
C LEU A 295 -0.12 -4.43 -15.53
N MET A 296 -0.99 -3.48 -15.87
CA MET A 296 -1.46 -3.30 -17.24
C MET A 296 -0.34 -2.87 -18.19
N THR A 297 0.58 -2.02 -17.73
CA THR A 297 1.80 -1.66 -18.46
C THR A 297 2.67 -2.90 -18.69
N GLY A 298 2.83 -3.72 -17.66
CA GLY A 298 3.58 -4.97 -17.72
C GLY A 298 3.00 -5.95 -18.74
N ILE A 299 1.69 -6.19 -18.69
CA ILE A 299 0.97 -7.04 -19.64
C ILE A 299 1.13 -6.51 -21.07
N PHE A 300 0.94 -5.20 -21.28
CA PHE A 300 1.10 -4.57 -22.59
C PHE A 300 2.53 -4.73 -23.12
N SER A 301 3.52 -4.48 -22.26
CA SER A 301 4.93 -4.57 -22.62
C SER A 301 5.36 -6.00 -22.95
N ILE A 302 4.93 -6.99 -22.15
CA ILE A 302 5.25 -8.39 -22.40
C ILE A 302 4.63 -8.86 -23.72
N ALA A 303 3.35 -8.54 -23.96
CA ALA A 303 2.66 -8.89 -25.20
C ALA A 303 3.37 -8.31 -26.43
N HIS A 304 3.87 -7.08 -26.35
CA HIS A 304 4.49 -6.36 -27.47
C HIS A 304 6.01 -6.33 -27.45
N GLN A 305 6.64 -7.02 -26.50
CA GLN A 305 8.10 -7.00 -26.26
C GLN A 305 8.71 -5.59 -26.13
N ASN A 306 7.95 -4.62 -25.59
CA ASN A 306 8.45 -3.23 -25.47
C ASN A 306 9.63 -3.10 -24.52
N TRP A 307 9.68 -3.95 -23.49
CA TRP A 307 10.77 -4.02 -22.52
C TRP A 307 12.14 -4.23 -23.20
N GLU A 308 12.22 -4.80 -24.41
CA GLU A 308 13.49 -5.00 -25.11
C GLU A 308 14.22 -3.69 -25.42
N LYS A 309 13.47 -2.59 -25.57
CA LYS A 309 13.99 -1.24 -25.86
C LYS A 309 14.69 -0.62 -24.65
N TYR A 310 14.37 -1.09 -23.45
CA TYR A 310 14.90 -0.56 -22.19
C TYR A 310 16.25 -1.19 -21.85
N GLN A 311 17.05 -0.45 -21.08
CA GLN A 311 18.40 -0.80 -20.69
C GLN A 311 18.49 -1.08 -19.20
N ILE A 312 19.39 -2.00 -18.82
CA ILE A 312 19.63 -2.37 -17.41
C ILE A 312 20.06 -1.15 -16.59
N ALA A 313 20.85 -0.25 -17.17
CA ALA A 313 21.26 1.00 -16.51
C ALA A 313 20.08 1.88 -16.04
N GLN A 314 18.93 1.82 -16.73
CA GLN A 314 17.73 2.55 -16.30
C GLN A 314 17.12 1.95 -15.03
N TYR A 315 17.18 0.63 -14.86
CA TYR A 315 16.81 -0.04 -13.61
C TYR A 315 17.81 0.28 -12.49
N GLU A 316 19.10 0.26 -12.79
CA GLU A 316 20.14 0.55 -11.81
C GLU A 316 20.06 1.98 -11.25
N ALA A 317 19.64 2.93 -12.10
CA ALA A 317 19.45 4.33 -11.73
C ALA A 317 18.28 4.60 -10.77
N ILE A 318 17.38 3.63 -10.56
CA ILE A 318 16.30 3.75 -9.60
C ILE A 318 16.93 3.78 -8.18
N PRO A 319 16.62 4.76 -7.32
CA PRO A 319 17.15 4.81 -5.96
C PRO A 319 16.59 3.66 -5.10
N PHE A 320 17.38 3.11 -4.17
CA PHE A 320 16.87 2.14 -3.19
C PHE A 320 15.91 2.81 -2.19
N ASN A 321 15.04 2.02 -1.57
CA ASN A 321 14.18 2.47 -0.48
C ASN A 321 14.94 2.50 0.85
N GLU A 322 14.61 3.47 1.70
CA GLU A 322 15.25 3.63 3.03
C GLU A 322 14.18 3.78 4.11
N ARG A 323 14.43 3.31 5.34
CA ARG A 323 13.41 3.37 6.41
C ARG A 323 13.53 4.65 7.25
N LEU A 324 13.30 5.80 6.61
CA LEU A 324 13.55 7.13 7.19
C LEU A 324 12.28 7.93 7.49
N LEU A 325 11.08 7.41 7.19
CA LEU A 325 9.84 8.15 7.41
C LEU A 325 9.22 7.83 8.77
N LYS A 326 8.61 8.84 9.40
CA LYS A 326 7.88 8.79 10.66
C LYS A 326 6.47 9.31 10.44
N SER A 327 5.56 9.02 11.37
CA SER A 327 4.19 9.49 11.21
C SER A 327 4.03 10.98 11.56
N LEU A 328 4.67 11.41 12.64
CA LEU A 328 4.77 12.80 13.08
C LEU A 328 6.19 13.07 13.57
N ILE A 329 6.77 14.21 13.19
CA ILE A 329 7.97 14.75 13.82
C ILE A 329 7.68 16.16 14.37
N LEU A 330 7.94 16.35 15.65
CA LEU A 330 7.98 17.66 16.30
C LEU A 330 9.43 18.12 16.28
N ARG A 331 9.76 19.10 15.44
CA ARG A 331 11.11 19.63 15.27
C ARG A 331 11.41 20.70 16.30
N ASN A 332 12.66 20.79 16.76
CA ASN A 332 13.15 21.91 17.56
C ASN A 332 12.40 22.16 18.89
N LEU A 333 11.69 21.17 19.42
CA LEU A 333 10.84 21.32 20.60
C LEU A 333 11.68 21.48 21.87
N SER A 334 11.39 22.51 22.67
CA SER A 334 12.01 22.65 24.00
C SER A 334 11.24 21.82 25.03
N LEU A 335 11.89 20.84 25.64
CA LEU A 335 11.33 20.04 26.73
C LEU A 335 12.03 20.37 28.05
N LYS A 336 11.23 20.60 29.10
CA LYS A 336 11.76 20.85 30.45
C LYS A 336 11.95 19.56 31.24
N LYS A 337 13.16 19.36 31.76
CA LYS A 337 13.46 18.27 32.72
C LYS A 337 14.45 18.76 33.77
N ASN A 338 14.12 18.59 35.05
CA ASN A 338 14.94 19.04 36.18
C ASN A 338 15.33 20.53 36.09
N ASN A 339 14.37 21.40 35.76
CA ASN A 339 14.55 22.85 35.56
C ASN A 339 15.59 23.24 34.48
N LYS A 340 15.93 22.32 33.57
CA LYS A 340 16.71 22.62 32.37
C LYS A 340 15.86 22.41 31.12
N ASP A 341 16.05 23.28 30.15
CA ASP A 341 15.48 23.19 28.82
C ASP A 341 16.37 22.34 27.92
N TYR A 342 15.77 21.36 27.23
CA TYR A 342 16.44 20.53 26.24
C TYR A 342 15.74 20.72 24.91
N LYS A 343 16.48 21.19 23.90
CA LYS A 343 15.99 21.26 22.53
C LYS A 343 16.17 19.90 21.87
N VAL A 344 15.07 19.29 21.44
CA VAL A 344 15.07 17.95 20.81
C VAL A 344 14.03 17.90 19.68
N ASP A 345 14.23 16.98 18.76
CA ASP A 345 13.17 16.49 17.90
C ASP A 345 12.49 15.28 18.55
N VAL A 346 11.17 15.14 18.37
CA VAL A 346 10.39 14.00 18.88
C VAL A 346 9.61 13.39 17.72
N ALA A 347 9.82 12.10 17.45
CA ALA A 347 9.12 11.38 16.41
C ALA A 347 8.15 10.34 16.97
N TYR A 348 6.98 10.23 16.32
CA TYR A 348 6.01 9.16 16.55
C TYR A 348 5.98 8.19 15.37
N LEU A 349 5.58 6.95 15.66
CA LEU A 349 5.09 6.00 14.67
C LEU A 349 3.64 5.65 14.96
N TYR A 350 2.92 5.36 13.88
CA TYR A 350 1.59 4.76 13.96
C TYR A 350 1.70 3.25 14.07
N SER A 351 0.88 2.66 14.93
CA SER A 351 0.62 1.22 14.94
C SER A 351 -0.89 1.00 14.83
N GLU A 352 -1.28 0.10 13.95
CA GLU A 352 -2.69 -0.22 13.73
C GLU A 352 -3.07 -1.39 14.61
N ILE A 353 -4.14 -1.22 15.39
CA ILE A 353 -4.71 -2.27 16.22
C ILE A 353 -6.01 -2.70 15.56
N GLY A 354 -6.06 -3.96 15.11
CA GLY A 354 -7.23 -4.51 14.46
C GLY A 354 -8.42 -4.69 15.39
N ILE A 355 -9.60 -4.47 14.84
CA ILE A 355 -10.91 -4.64 15.50
C ILE A 355 -11.88 -5.26 14.48
N ASP A 356 -13.05 -5.67 14.95
CA ASP A 356 -14.10 -6.26 14.10
C ASP A 356 -13.58 -7.43 13.26
N ASN A 357 -12.89 -8.37 13.92
CA ASN A 357 -12.19 -9.49 13.27
C ASN A 357 -11.18 -9.01 12.22
N ASP A 358 -10.36 -8.02 12.58
CA ASP A 358 -9.37 -7.37 11.73
C ASP A 358 -9.91 -6.78 10.42
N ARG A 359 -11.21 -6.46 10.33
CA ARG A 359 -11.77 -5.72 9.18
C ARG A 359 -11.54 -4.22 9.29
N ASN A 360 -11.48 -3.72 10.52
CA ASN A 360 -11.23 -2.33 10.83
C ASN A 360 -10.02 -2.23 11.75
N PHE A 361 -9.58 -1.00 12.03
CA PHE A 361 -8.51 -0.75 12.97
C PHE A 361 -8.64 0.64 13.59
N TYR A 362 -7.95 0.84 14.72
CA TYR A 362 -7.65 2.16 15.26
C TYR A 362 -6.14 2.32 15.42
N TYR A 363 -5.66 3.56 15.55
CA TYR A 363 -4.24 3.80 15.75
C TYR A 363 -3.89 3.86 17.24
N LYS A 364 -2.79 3.22 17.59
CA LYS A 364 -2.15 3.34 18.89
C LYS A 364 -0.69 3.74 18.66
N ASN A 365 -0.42 5.02 18.83
CA ASN A 365 0.86 5.57 18.45
C ASN A 365 1.86 5.46 19.62
N ALA A 366 3.13 5.67 19.34
CA ALA A 366 4.15 5.78 20.37
C ALA A 366 5.30 6.64 19.87
N ILE A 367 6.03 7.24 20.80
CA ILE A 367 7.31 7.86 20.50
C ILE A 367 8.28 6.77 20.08
N ASP A 368 8.80 6.92 18.87
CA ASP A 368 9.73 6.01 18.25
C ASP A 368 11.17 6.50 18.33
N GLU A 369 11.40 7.82 18.34
CA GLU A 369 12.74 8.39 18.53
C GLU A 369 12.69 9.79 19.18
N ILE A 370 13.72 10.14 19.95
CA ILE A 370 13.92 11.47 20.54
C ILE A 370 15.39 11.88 20.43
N GLY A 371 15.67 13.05 19.88
CA GLY A 371 17.03 13.59 19.83
C GLY A 371 17.29 14.41 18.58
N ASP A 372 18.39 14.12 17.88
CA ASP A 372 18.70 14.66 16.56
C ASP A 372 18.08 13.76 15.49
N LEU A 373 17.00 14.23 14.86
CA LEU A 373 16.29 13.50 13.82
C LEU A 373 16.53 14.09 12.43
N SER A 374 17.65 14.78 12.22
CA SER A 374 17.97 15.48 10.97
C SER A 374 17.98 14.60 9.71
N ILE A 375 18.15 13.28 9.86
CA ILE A 375 18.11 12.30 8.77
C ILE A 375 16.73 11.66 8.53
N TYR A 376 15.78 11.87 9.46
CA TYR A 376 14.42 11.33 9.37
C TYR A 376 13.48 12.38 8.78
N TYR A 377 12.35 11.90 8.25
CA TYR A 377 11.29 12.73 7.67
C TYR A 377 9.94 12.34 8.28
N GLY A 378 9.00 13.27 8.35
CA GLY A 378 7.64 13.01 8.81
C GLY A 378 6.62 13.04 7.67
N TYR A 379 5.63 12.16 7.69
CA TYR A 379 4.37 12.40 6.96
C TYR A 379 3.74 13.72 7.39
N GLN A 380 3.87 14.04 8.68
CA GLN A 380 3.59 15.35 9.23
C GLN A 380 4.81 15.85 10.01
N GLU A 381 5.17 17.11 9.81
CA GLU A 381 6.18 17.79 10.61
C GLU A 381 5.63 19.09 11.18
N VAL A 382 6.03 19.41 12.41
CA VAL A 382 5.71 20.68 13.08
C VAL A 382 7.01 21.31 13.54
N ASP A 383 7.31 22.51 13.07
CA ASP A 383 8.45 23.27 13.57
C ASP A 383 8.10 24.00 14.88
N CYS A 384 8.74 23.58 15.97
CA CYS A 384 8.48 24.07 17.32
C CYS A 384 9.55 25.08 17.79
N VAL A 385 10.23 25.78 16.87
CA VAL A 385 11.17 26.87 17.25
C VAL A 385 10.48 27.88 18.18
N GLY A 386 11.12 28.12 19.33
CA GLY A 386 10.60 29.03 20.35
C GLY A 386 9.38 28.49 21.10
N MET A 387 9.02 27.22 20.92
CA MET A 387 7.89 26.59 21.60
C MET A 387 8.38 25.61 22.68
N THR A 388 7.57 25.43 23.71
CA THR A 388 7.84 24.51 24.82
C THR A 388 6.78 23.41 24.87
N GLY A 389 7.20 22.16 25.01
CA GLY A 389 6.33 21.01 25.21
C GLY A 389 6.12 20.73 26.70
N GLU A 390 4.88 20.46 27.09
CA GLU A 390 4.48 19.99 28.42
C GLU A 390 3.58 18.75 28.33
N GLU A 391 3.52 17.94 29.40
CA GLU A 391 2.64 16.76 29.46
C GLU A 391 1.18 17.22 29.48
N GLY A 392 0.34 16.57 28.69
CA GLY A 392 -1.09 16.83 28.67
C GLY A 392 -1.76 16.58 30.03
N LYS A 393 -2.69 17.46 30.40
CA LYS A 393 -3.38 17.40 31.70
C LYS A 393 -4.65 16.55 31.62
N VAL A 394 -5.07 16.06 32.79
CA VAL A 394 -6.38 15.44 32.98
C VAL A 394 -7.38 16.50 33.46
N TYR A 395 -8.51 16.61 32.79
CA TYR A 395 -9.59 17.52 33.18
C TYR A 395 -10.18 17.09 34.53
N PRO A 396 -10.30 17.98 35.53
CA PRO A 396 -10.64 17.60 36.89
C PRO A 396 -12.08 17.12 37.06
N LYS A 397 -13.02 17.57 36.20
CA LYS A 397 -14.40 17.09 36.23
C LYS A 397 -14.47 15.66 35.70
N LYS A 398 -15.13 14.81 36.46
CA LYS A 398 -15.46 13.44 36.05
C LYS A 398 -16.81 13.40 35.35
N PHE A 399 -16.98 12.44 34.44
CA PHE A 399 -18.17 12.28 33.62
C PHE A 399 -18.82 10.93 33.87
N SER A 400 -20.15 10.88 33.83
CA SER A 400 -20.90 9.63 34.04
C SER A 400 -21.04 8.81 32.75
N SER A 401 -20.90 9.46 31.58
CA SER A 401 -21.12 8.83 30.28
C SER A 401 -20.30 9.45 29.15
N LEU A 402 -20.06 8.68 28.09
CA LEU A 402 -19.44 9.17 26.85
C LEU A 402 -20.26 10.28 26.18
N GLN A 403 -21.58 10.30 26.37
CA GLN A 403 -22.46 11.32 25.80
C GLN A 403 -22.26 12.69 26.45
N GLU A 404 -21.90 12.74 27.73
CA GLU A 404 -21.51 14.00 28.37
C GLU A 404 -20.18 14.51 27.81
N ILE A 405 -19.20 13.62 27.62
CA ILE A 405 -17.89 13.97 27.06
C ILE A 405 -18.04 14.49 25.63
N LYS A 406 -18.91 13.87 24.83
CA LYS A 406 -19.19 14.30 23.44
C LYS A 406 -19.73 15.73 23.34
N LYS A 407 -20.36 16.26 24.39
CA LYS A 407 -20.90 17.63 24.43
C LYS A 407 -19.86 18.69 24.82
N LEU A 408 -18.64 18.28 25.20
CA LEU A 408 -17.59 19.21 25.61
C LEU A 408 -17.08 20.04 24.43
N ASN A 409 -16.79 21.31 24.70
CA ASN A 409 -15.98 22.10 23.79
C ASN A 409 -14.49 21.76 23.99
N LEU A 410 -14.00 20.80 23.21
CA LEU A 410 -12.62 20.32 23.34
C LEU A 410 -11.59 21.41 23.10
N ARG A 411 -11.88 22.42 22.27
CA ARG A 411 -10.96 23.54 22.06
C ARG A 411 -10.70 24.32 23.34
N ASP A 412 -11.73 24.52 24.15
CA ASP A 412 -11.57 25.23 25.42
C ASP A 412 -10.77 24.40 26.42
N LEU A 413 -10.95 23.08 26.42
CA LEU A 413 -10.12 22.16 27.20
C LEU A 413 -8.65 22.19 26.74
N TYR A 414 -8.39 22.15 25.44
CA TYR A 414 -7.03 22.19 24.88
C TYR A 414 -6.32 23.50 25.18
N LYS A 415 -7.00 24.66 25.16
CA LYS A 415 -6.40 25.97 25.53
C LYS A 415 -5.83 25.95 26.95
N GLU A 416 -6.47 25.22 27.86
CA GLU A 416 -6.04 25.03 29.25
C GLU A 416 -5.01 23.89 29.41
N GLY A 417 -4.75 23.14 28.35
CA GLY A 417 -3.80 22.03 28.28
C GLY A 417 -4.39 20.66 28.68
N TYR A 418 -5.71 20.50 28.70
CA TYR A 418 -6.36 19.23 29.01
C TYR A 418 -6.44 18.32 27.78
N THR A 419 -5.83 17.14 27.83
CA THR A 419 -5.83 16.14 26.74
C THR A 419 -6.53 14.84 27.12
N SER A 420 -6.94 14.73 28.38
CA SER A 420 -7.62 13.56 28.94
C SER A 420 -8.78 13.95 29.83
N VAL A 421 -9.80 13.11 29.91
CA VAL A 421 -10.94 13.22 30.85
C VAL A 421 -11.10 11.93 31.64
N VAL A 422 -11.79 12.01 32.79
CA VAL A 422 -12.12 10.83 33.60
C VAL A 422 -13.56 10.41 33.39
N LEU A 423 -13.78 9.15 33.03
CA LEU A 423 -15.09 8.50 32.96
C LEU A 423 -15.30 7.65 34.21
N GLU A 424 -16.40 7.89 34.94
CA GLU A 424 -16.78 7.15 36.14
C GLU A 424 -17.39 5.79 35.79
N LYS A 425 -16.57 4.92 35.19
CA LYS A 425 -16.88 3.53 34.91
C LYS A 425 -15.68 2.66 35.27
N GLU A 426 -15.95 1.48 35.82
CA GLU A 426 -14.91 0.48 36.13
C GLU A 426 -14.45 -0.28 34.89
N LYS A 427 -15.36 -0.50 33.92
CA LYS A 427 -15.07 -1.21 32.67
C LYS A 427 -15.88 -0.64 31.51
N ILE A 428 -15.29 -0.73 30.33
CA ILE A 428 -15.94 -0.50 29.04
C ILE A 428 -15.30 -1.44 28.02
N SER A 429 -16.04 -1.88 27.01
CA SER A 429 -15.56 -2.83 25.99
C SER A 429 -14.54 -2.20 25.04
N GLU A 430 -14.69 -0.91 24.77
CA GLU A 430 -13.93 -0.16 23.78
C GLU A 430 -12.54 0.19 24.33
N ASP A 431 -11.54 0.14 23.47
CA ASP A 431 -10.15 0.54 23.76
C ASP A 431 -9.81 1.93 23.18
N PHE A 432 -10.70 2.49 22.35
CA PHE A 432 -10.49 3.76 21.65
C PHE A 432 -11.79 4.54 21.46
N THR A 433 -11.67 5.80 21.05
CA THR A 433 -12.79 6.67 20.70
C THR A 433 -12.39 7.67 19.63
N THR A 434 -13.35 8.24 18.89
CA THR A 434 -13.12 9.32 17.92
C THR A 434 -13.42 10.71 18.49
N LEU A 435 -13.65 10.80 19.81
CA LEU A 435 -13.96 12.07 20.48
C LEU A 435 -12.79 13.06 20.52
N GLY A 436 -11.58 12.69 20.08
CA GLY A 436 -10.43 13.60 20.07
C GLY A 436 -9.79 13.86 21.44
N ILE A 437 -10.27 13.23 22.50
CA ILE A 437 -9.70 13.34 23.85
C ILE A 437 -9.54 11.95 24.47
N ASN A 438 -8.43 11.71 25.16
CA ASN A 438 -8.20 10.43 25.83
C ASN A 438 -9.16 10.27 27.02
N ILE A 439 -9.54 9.02 27.31
CA ILE A 439 -10.48 8.71 28.40
C ILE A 439 -9.79 7.80 29.41
N LEU A 440 -9.71 8.26 30.65
CA LEU A 440 -9.22 7.50 31.79
C LEU A 440 -10.41 6.92 32.56
N LEU A 441 -10.44 5.61 32.79
CA LEU A 441 -11.39 5.00 33.71
C LEU A 441 -11.01 5.30 35.17
N ASN A 442 -11.97 5.23 36.09
CA ASN A 442 -11.73 5.49 37.52
C ASN A 442 -10.78 4.47 38.18
N THR A 443 -10.56 3.32 37.53
CA THR A 443 -9.57 2.27 37.89
C THR A 443 -8.15 2.66 37.52
N ASP A 444 -7.98 3.54 36.53
CA ASP A 444 -6.67 3.83 35.96
C ASP A 444 -5.89 4.78 36.87
N LYS A 445 -4.81 4.32 37.49
CA LYS A 445 -4.04 5.17 38.41
C LYS A 445 -3.36 6.37 37.74
N ARG A 446 -3.33 6.48 36.40
CA ARG A 446 -2.75 7.62 35.68
C ARG A 446 -3.44 8.93 35.97
N TYR A 447 -4.76 8.96 36.20
CA TYR A 447 -5.41 10.22 36.61
C TYR A 447 -4.95 10.71 37.98
N LYS A 448 -4.29 9.85 38.78
CA LYS A 448 -3.66 10.19 40.07
C LYS A 448 -2.16 10.47 39.95
N LYS A 449 -1.53 10.16 38.82
CA LYS A 449 -0.10 10.39 38.62
C LYS A 449 0.11 11.77 38.03
N VAL A 450 0.85 12.61 38.76
CA VAL A 450 1.40 13.86 38.27
C VAL A 450 2.87 13.61 37.93
N GLY A 451 3.30 13.91 36.69
CA GLY A 451 4.71 13.93 36.30
C GLY A 451 5.31 12.59 35.86
N SER A 452 4.70 11.90 34.89
CA SER A 452 5.45 10.86 34.15
C SER A 452 6.50 11.54 33.25
N PRO A 453 7.58 10.84 32.82
CA PRO A 453 8.53 11.45 31.91
C PRO A 453 7.82 11.85 30.60
N LEU A 454 7.85 13.15 30.33
CA LEU A 454 7.14 13.88 29.26
C LEU A 454 7.24 13.22 27.87
N ALA A 455 8.39 12.65 27.58
CA ALA A 455 8.71 11.96 26.34
C ALA A 455 9.67 10.83 26.69
N ALA A 456 9.25 9.59 26.46
CA ALA A 456 10.07 8.40 26.65
C ALA A 456 9.81 7.42 25.51
N MET A 457 10.87 6.78 25.05
CA MET A 457 10.83 5.77 23.99
C MET A 457 9.77 4.70 24.27
N GLY A 458 8.97 4.38 23.26
CA GLY A 458 7.89 3.39 23.35
C GLY A 458 6.69 3.81 24.20
N LYS A 459 6.65 5.05 24.73
CA LYS A 459 5.48 5.60 25.42
C LYS A 459 4.62 6.42 24.45
N ASN A 460 3.36 6.60 24.84
CA ASN A 460 2.40 7.44 24.12
C ASN A 460 1.95 8.59 25.03
N PRO A 461 2.81 9.58 25.29
CA PRO A 461 2.41 10.77 26.01
C PRO A 461 1.62 11.70 25.08
N ASP A 462 0.61 12.33 25.66
CA ASP A 462 0.03 13.52 25.06
C ASP A 462 0.93 14.72 25.37
N ILE A 463 1.17 15.58 24.37
CA ILE A 463 2.04 16.75 24.51
C ILE A 463 1.24 18.01 24.20
N VAL A 464 1.26 18.98 25.11
CA VAL A 464 0.73 20.33 24.88
C VAL A 464 1.90 21.23 24.51
N ILE A 465 1.83 21.89 23.36
CA ILE A 465 2.92 22.73 22.84
C ILE A 465 2.50 24.18 22.93
N ARG A 466 3.27 24.97 23.68
CA ARG A 466 3.00 26.39 23.92
C ARG A 466 3.95 27.29 23.16
N GLN A 467 3.41 28.36 22.60
CA GLN A 467 4.15 29.49 22.07
C GLN A 467 3.70 30.75 22.80
N ASN A 468 4.64 31.52 23.36
CA ASN A 468 4.34 32.72 24.15
C ASN A 468 3.30 32.48 25.26
N GLY A 469 3.39 31.33 25.93
CA GLY A 469 2.47 30.92 27.01
C GLY A 469 1.10 30.39 26.56
N LYS A 470 0.71 30.56 25.30
CA LYS A 470 -0.56 30.07 24.74
C LYS A 470 -0.38 28.70 24.07
N VAL A 471 -1.37 27.83 24.18
CA VAL A 471 -1.35 26.53 23.49
C VAL A 471 -1.50 26.76 21.99
N ARG A 472 -0.47 26.35 21.23
CA ARG A 472 -0.43 26.42 19.77
C ARG A 472 -0.79 25.08 19.14
N TYR A 473 -0.32 23.98 19.73
CA TYR A 473 -0.64 22.62 19.30
C TYR A 473 -0.94 21.71 20.50
N VAL A 474 -1.76 20.69 20.27
CA VAL A 474 -1.86 19.53 21.17
C VAL A 474 -1.60 18.25 20.40
N VAL A 475 -0.83 17.33 20.97
CA VAL A 475 -0.57 16.01 20.42
C VAL A 475 -1.32 15.01 21.29
N ILE A 476 -2.29 14.31 20.72
CA ILE A 476 -3.09 13.31 21.43
C ILE A 476 -2.98 12.01 20.66
N ASN A 477 -2.55 10.95 21.35
CA ASN A 477 -2.26 9.67 20.72
C ASN A 477 -1.37 9.85 19.47
N GLY A 478 -0.31 10.66 19.53
CA GLY A 478 0.60 10.92 18.39
C GLY A 478 0.00 11.67 17.19
N PHE A 479 -1.26 12.12 17.25
CA PHE A 479 -1.86 13.02 16.26
C PHE A 479 -1.74 14.45 16.74
N VAL A 480 -1.32 15.37 15.87
CA VAL A 480 -1.19 16.79 16.23
C VAL A 480 -2.40 17.59 15.76
N GLN A 481 -3.00 18.33 16.68
CA GLN A 481 -4.03 19.33 16.45
C GLN A 481 -3.42 20.73 16.48
N ASP A 482 -3.63 21.48 15.41
CA ASP A 482 -3.31 22.90 15.31
C ASP A 482 -4.46 23.73 15.88
N MET A 483 -4.20 24.53 16.93
CA MET A 483 -5.24 25.30 17.63
C MET A 483 -5.72 26.54 16.86
N GLU A 484 -5.02 26.95 15.80
CA GLU A 484 -5.42 28.05 14.90
C GLU A 484 -6.28 27.54 13.74
N LYS A 485 -6.29 26.23 13.48
CA LYS A 485 -7.11 25.61 12.44
C LYS A 485 -8.44 25.12 13.00
N GLU A 486 -9.50 25.26 12.20
CA GLU A 486 -10.85 24.83 12.57
C GLU A 486 -11.08 23.32 12.48
N SER A 487 -10.34 22.60 11.64
CA SER A 487 -10.48 21.16 11.47
C SER A 487 -9.87 20.38 12.64
N ASN A 488 -10.58 19.36 13.12
CA ASN A 488 -10.01 18.37 14.02
C ASN A 488 -9.17 17.37 13.21
N THR A 489 -7.92 17.17 13.60
CA THR A 489 -6.97 16.25 12.94
C THR A 489 -6.68 15.00 13.78
N ILE A 490 -7.24 14.90 15.00
CA ILE A 490 -7.10 13.71 15.84
C ILE A 490 -8.00 12.60 15.30
N LEU A 491 -7.40 11.57 14.67
CA LEU A 491 -8.14 10.47 14.06
C LEU A 491 -8.83 9.60 15.12
N ASN A 492 -8.10 9.25 16.19
CA ASN A 492 -8.67 8.58 17.35
C ASN A 492 -7.86 8.86 18.62
N SER A 493 -8.53 8.70 19.74
CA SER A 493 -7.99 8.78 21.09
C SER A 493 -8.17 7.44 21.79
N LEU A 494 -7.45 7.24 22.89
CA LEU A 494 -7.39 5.97 23.59
C LEU A 494 -8.25 5.98 24.86
N ILE A 495 -8.78 4.79 25.18
CA ILE A 495 -9.45 4.52 26.44
C ILE A 495 -8.48 3.69 27.29
N TYR A 496 -8.29 4.15 28.51
CA TYR A 496 -7.23 3.73 29.41
C TYR A 496 -7.86 3.21 30.71
N ARG A 497 -7.43 2.01 31.14
CA ARG A 497 -8.07 1.21 32.20
C ARG A 497 -7.19 1.06 33.43
#